data_AF-A0A9X3HBA6-F1
#
_entry.id   AF-A0A9X3HBA6-F1
#
_cell.length_a   1.000
_cell.length_b   1.000
_cell.length_c   1.000
_cell.angle_alpha   90.00
_cell.angle_beta   90.00
_cell.angle_gamma   90.00
#
_symmetry.space_group_name_H-M   'P 1'
#
loop_
_entity.id
_entity.type
_entity.pdbx_description
1 polymer ?
#
loop_
_entity_poly.entity_id
_entity_poly.type
_entity_poly.pdbx_seq_one_letter_code
_entity_poly.pdbx_strand_id
1 'polypeptide(L)'
;MFFRDYKNSVTFFRRKFELGEVCTHYGLQSFIVKSKYELPWTGSSICKNKNMAVRKLLSESLERLALGYNMESEKEIKLLSFNSNNIISVKGKEVSYGSKYVFGSIDTTGTASGVFKSDDIINKAIFELLEKNELLLLWYGLLAEEYKLSDEEHEDYMKYFNDLYVLTDEIRVFFNRNLSNGFGFFVFLFKDKKLVGAGCAFNLVFKKALFSAIQEAYNLTIIYRDTSFGHYKHLTDEEHKEVLNHLDRISLSKYKIDNFNESKTLELKNCSDDIYICFLNRCKFSYGKTIKVYSKKMYNCLPSRYNFKRCGEKEILKYFKIDIHNNEIPDCCII
;
A
#
# COMPACT_ATOMS: atom_id res chain seq x y z
N MET A 1 -4.46 -6.25 17.35
CA MET A 1 -5.38 -7.41 17.30
C MET A 1 -5.99 -7.46 15.91
N PHE A 2 -5.47 -8.26 14.99
CA PHE A 2 -6.15 -8.55 13.72
C PHE A 2 -6.12 -10.05 13.42
N PHE A 3 -6.85 -10.77 14.26
CA PHE A 3 -7.71 -11.88 13.88
C PHE A 3 -8.92 -11.75 14.81
N ARG A 4 -9.89 -10.91 14.43
CA ARG A 4 -11.25 -11.00 15.00
C ARG A 4 -12.09 -11.76 13.98
N ASP A 5 -12.95 -12.64 14.46
CA ASP A 5 -13.82 -13.50 13.66
C ASP A 5 -14.63 -12.69 12.62
N TYR A 6 -14.18 -12.69 11.36
CA TYR A 6 -14.90 -12.15 10.20
C TYR A 6 -15.96 -13.13 9.66
N LYS A 7 -16.35 -14.14 10.46
CA LYS A 7 -17.39 -15.11 10.10
C LYS A 7 -18.75 -14.44 9.80
N ASN A 8 -18.93 -13.19 10.23
CA ASN A 8 -20.12 -12.38 10.01
C ASN A 8 -20.03 -11.41 8.81
N SER A 9 -18.92 -11.38 8.06
CA SER A 9 -18.67 -10.36 7.03
C SER A 9 -19.04 -10.79 5.60
N VAL A 10 -19.72 -11.92 5.45
CA VAL A 10 -20.36 -12.31 4.20
C VAL A 10 -21.71 -11.61 4.14
N THR A 11 -21.77 -10.43 3.50
CA THR A 11 -23.04 -9.73 3.27
C THR A 11 -23.21 -9.47 1.77
N PHE A 12 -24.27 -10.02 1.17
CA PHE A 12 -24.66 -9.71 -0.20
C PHE A 12 -25.47 -8.41 -0.21
N PHE A 13 -24.85 -7.27 -0.52
CA PHE A 13 -25.61 -6.06 -0.82
C PHE A 13 -25.81 -5.93 -2.34
N ARG A 14 -27.01 -6.26 -2.82
CA ARG A 14 -27.51 -5.75 -4.11
C ARG A 14 -28.29 -4.48 -3.83
N ARG A 15 -27.63 -3.32 -3.77
CA ARG A 15 -28.33 -2.03 -3.92
C ARG A 15 -28.18 -1.59 -5.38
N LYS A 16 -29.32 -1.38 -6.06
CA LYS A 16 -29.35 -0.60 -7.30
C LYS A 16 -29.01 0.84 -6.91
N PHE A 17 -27.83 1.32 -7.29
CA PHE A 17 -27.51 2.74 -7.29
C PHE A 17 -27.76 3.26 -8.71
N GLU A 18 -28.37 4.44 -8.84
CA GLU A 18 -28.76 5.02 -10.13
C GLU A 18 -27.60 5.55 -10.99
N LEU A 19 -26.34 5.38 -10.59
CA LEU A 19 -25.18 5.76 -11.38
C LEU A 19 -24.06 4.71 -11.26
N GLY A 20 -23.98 3.82 -12.25
CA GLY A 20 -22.90 2.83 -12.39
C GLY A 20 -22.94 1.68 -11.37
N GLU A 21 -22.52 0.49 -11.82
CA GLU A 21 -22.42 -0.68 -10.93
C GLU A 21 -21.10 -0.66 -10.16
N VAL A 22 -21.14 -0.40 -8.84
CA VAL A 22 -20.07 -0.83 -7.94
C VAL A 22 -20.25 -2.32 -7.68
N CYS A 23 -19.43 -3.15 -8.33
CA CYS A 23 -19.42 -4.59 -8.11
C CYS A 23 -18.25 -4.98 -7.19
N THR A 24 -18.52 -5.17 -5.90
CA THR A 24 -17.64 -5.93 -5.01
C THR A 24 -17.87 -7.42 -5.28
N HIS A 25 -16.98 -8.07 -6.04
CA HIS A 25 -17.07 -9.52 -6.26
C HIS A 25 -16.32 -10.26 -5.15
N TYR A 26 -16.99 -11.21 -4.49
CA TYR A 26 -16.42 -12.11 -3.51
C TYR A 26 -16.11 -13.47 -4.15
N GLY A 27 -14.91 -13.99 -3.90
CA GLY A 27 -14.53 -15.34 -4.28
C GLY A 27 -13.14 -15.66 -3.71
N LEU A 28 -13.10 -16.23 -2.50
CA LEU A 28 -11.88 -16.80 -1.93
C LEU A 28 -12.16 -18.29 -1.68
N GLN A 29 -11.43 -19.15 -2.40
CA GLN A 29 -11.28 -20.55 -1.98
C GLN A 29 -10.47 -20.57 -0.67
N SER A 30 -11.02 -21.22 0.35
CA SER A 30 -10.30 -21.51 1.58
C SER A 30 -9.46 -22.78 1.40
N PHE A 31 -8.22 -22.75 1.91
CA PHE A 31 -7.36 -23.92 2.03
C PHE A 31 -7.03 -24.15 3.50
N ILE A 32 -7.12 -25.40 3.94
CA ILE A 32 -6.72 -25.82 5.29
C ILE A 32 -5.28 -26.31 5.20
N VAL A 33 -4.35 -25.62 5.86
CA VAL A 33 -2.95 -26.06 5.99
C VAL A 33 -2.66 -26.31 7.47
N LYS A 34 -2.33 -27.57 7.83
CA LYS A 34 -1.88 -27.96 9.18
C LYS A 34 -2.77 -27.45 10.33
N SER A 35 -4.09 -27.51 10.16
CA SER A 35 -5.08 -27.12 11.18
C SER A 35 -5.05 -25.64 11.60
N LYS A 36 -4.40 -24.76 10.83
CA LYS A 36 -4.44 -23.30 11.00
C LYS A 36 -5.05 -22.66 9.76
N TYR A 37 -6.04 -21.81 9.99
CA TYR A 37 -6.63 -20.97 8.94
C TYR A 37 -5.69 -19.79 8.72
N GLU A 38 -5.01 -19.72 7.59
CA GLU A 38 -4.29 -18.53 7.16
C GLU A 38 -4.85 -18.11 5.79
N LEU A 39 -5.66 -17.05 5.77
CA LEU A 39 -6.21 -16.46 4.56
C LEU A 39 -5.59 -15.07 4.35
N PRO A 40 -4.99 -14.77 3.19
CA PRO A 40 -4.77 -13.39 2.81
C PRO A 40 -6.12 -12.70 2.52
N TRP A 41 -6.30 -11.54 3.16
CA TRP A 41 -7.48 -10.65 3.24
C TRP A 41 -8.21 -10.39 1.89
N THR A 42 -9.49 -10.00 1.92
CA THR A 42 -10.32 -9.53 0.77
C THR A 42 -9.59 -8.66 -0.26
N GLY A 43 -9.81 -8.90 -1.55
CA GLY A 43 -9.47 -7.95 -2.61
C GLY A 43 -10.63 -7.03 -2.96
N SER A 44 -10.33 -5.83 -3.48
CA SER A 44 -11.35 -4.86 -3.89
C SER A 44 -10.91 -4.05 -5.10
N SER A 45 -11.87 -3.55 -5.87
CA SER A 45 -11.57 -2.71 -7.03
C SER A 45 -12.71 -1.75 -7.33
N ILE A 46 -12.39 -0.50 -7.62
CA ILE A 46 -13.33 0.46 -8.20
C ILE A 46 -12.79 0.92 -9.56
N CYS A 47 -13.67 0.91 -10.56
CA CYS A 47 -13.37 1.43 -11.88
C CYS A 47 -14.65 1.85 -12.59
N LYS A 48 -14.56 2.87 -13.45
CA LYS A 48 -15.66 3.28 -14.34
C LYS A 48 -16.05 2.16 -15.33
N ASN A 49 -15.12 1.25 -15.63
CA ASN A 49 -15.34 0.13 -16.55
C ASN A 49 -15.39 -1.20 -15.78
N LYS A 50 -16.52 -1.92 -15.91
CA LYS A 50 -16.76 -3.21 -15.24
C LYS A 50 -15.70 -4.28 -15.56
N ASN A 51 -15.28 -4.39 -16.82
CA ASN A 51 -14.24 -5.36 -17.20
C ASN A 51 -12.90 -5.04 -16.55
N MET A 52 -12.58 -3.74 -16.41
CA MET A 52 -11.35 -3.31 -15.73
C MET A 52 -11.42 -3.58 -14.23
N ALA A 53 -12.57 -3.34 -13.59
CA ALA A 53 -12.77 -3.69 -12.18
C ALA A 53 -12.56 -5.20 -11.94
N VAL A 54 -13.22 -6.06 -12.72
CA VAL A 54 -13.04 -7.52 -12.62
C VAL A 54 -11.57 -7.94 -12.81
N ARG A 55 -10.86 -7.34 -13.78
CA ARG A 55 -9.43 -7.62 -14.00
C ARG A 55 -8.56 -7.21 -12.81
N LYS A 56 -8.79 -6.04 -12.21
CA LYS A 56 -8.07 -5.58 -11.01
C LYS A 56 -8.29 -6.54 -9.85
N LEU A 57 -9.53 -6.93 -9.60
CA LEU A 57 -9.85 -7.86 -8.53
C LEU A 57 -9.23 -9.24 -8.73
N LEU A 58 -9.27 -9.79 -9.95
CA LEU A 58 -8.60 -11.06 -10.27
C LEU A 58 -7.09 -10.95 -10.07
N SER A 59 -6.47 -9.82 -10.46
CA SER A 59 -5.06 -9.55 -10.21
C SER A 59 -4.72 -9.65 -8.72
N GLU A 60 -5.44 -8.92 -7.87
CA GLU A 60 -5.19 -8.90 -6.43
C GLU A 60 -5.41 -10.28 -5.79
N SER A 61 -6.43 -11.01 -6.25
CA SER A 61 -6.71 -12.37 -5.79
C SER A 61 -5.55 -13.33 -6.13
N LEU A 62 -4.99 -13.22 -7.33
CA LEU A 62 -3.84 -14.02 -7.76
C LEU A 62 -2.57 -13.67 -6.97
N GLU A 63 -2.32 -12.40 -6.70
CA GLU A 63 -1.20 -11.92 -5.87
C GLU A 63 -1.25 -12.57 -4.48
N ARG A 64 -2.42 -12.50 -3.84
CA ARG A 64 -2.69 -13.08 -2.51
C ARG A 64 -2.54 -14.59 -2.49
N LEU A 65 -3.12 -15.30 -3.47
CA LEU A 65 -3.02 -16.76 -3.58
C LEU A 65 -1.58 -17.21 -3.80
N ALA A 66 -0.85 -16.55 -4.71
CA ALA A 66 0.51 -16.93 -5.03
C ALA A 66 1.45 -16.75 -3.83
N LEU A 67 1.31 -15.63 -3.10
CA LEU A 67 2.13 -15.36 -1.93
C LEU A 67 1.80 -16.26 -0.73
N GLY A 68 0.50 -16.48 -0.48
CA GLY A 68 0.02 -17.26 0.67
C GLY A 68 0.27 -18.76 0.55
N TYR A 69 0.22 -19.33 -0.66
CA TYR A 69 0.23 -20.78 -0.86
C TYR A 69 1.52 -21.32 -1.47
N ASN A 70 2.12 -20.63 -2.45
CA ASN A 70 3.10 -21.27 -3.32
C ASN A 70 4.50 -21.38 -2.73
N MET A 71 4.83 -20.58 -1.70
CA MET A 71 6.22 -20.38 -1.31
C MET A 71 6.67 -21.28 -0.15
N GLU A 72 5.79 -21.63 0.80
CA GLU A 72 6.23 -22.31 2.04
C GLU A 72 6.80 -23.72 1.80
N SER A 73 6.27 -24.46 0.82
CA SER A 73 6.70 -25.84 0.54
C SER A 73 7.97 -25.95 -0.32
N GLU A 74 8.43 -24.85 -0.91
CA GLU A 74 9.60 -24.87 -1.79
C GLU A 74 10.90 -24.91 -0.97
N LYS A 75 11.77 -25.87 -1.29
CA LYS A 75 13.07 -25.99 -0.61
C LYS A 75 13.96 -24.78 -0.86
N GLU A 76 13.94 -24.28 -2.08
CA GLU A 76 14.79 -23.22 -2.56
C GLU A 76 14.08 -22.41 -3.65
N ILE A 77 14.20 -21.09 -3.57
CA ILE A 77 13.65 -20.12 -4.50
C ILE A 77 14.75 -19.16 -4.92
N LYS A 78 14.83 -18.92 -6.24
CA LYS A 78 15.78 -17.98 -6.83
C LYS A 78 15.18 -16.59 -6.88
N LEU A 79 15.96 -15.62 -6.43
CA LEU A 79 15.64 -14.20 -6.48
C LEU A 79 16.65 -13.49 -7.37
N LEU A 80 16.16 -12.67 -8.30
CA LEU A 80 17.00 -11.81 -9.14
C LEU A 80 17.18 -10.46 -8.46
N SER A 81 18.42 -10.02 -8.22
CA SER A 81 18.64 -8.64 -7.77
C SER A 81 18.32 -7.66 -8.90
N PHE A 82 17.69 -6.53 -8.58
CA PHE A 82 17.30 -5.52 -9.57
C PHE A 82 18.50 -4.75 -10.14
N ASN A 83 19.44 -4.32 -9.28
CA ASN A 83 20.57 -3.47 -9.68
C ASN A 83 21.83 -4.26 -10.07
N SER A 84 22.01 -5.43 -9.47
CA SER A 84 23.07 -6.37 -9.87
C SER A 84 22.42 -7.56 -10.56
N ASN A 85 22.92 -7.99 -11.72
CA ASN A 85 22.45 -9.20 -12.43
C ASN A 85 22.75 -10.51 -11.68
N ASN A 86 22.79 -10.46 -10.35
CA ASN A 86 23.07 -11.54 -9.44
C ASN A 86 21.77 -12.25 -9.07
N ILE A 87 21.84 -13.58 -9.02
CA ILE A 87 20.77 -14.43 -8.53
C ILE A 87 21.17 -14.94 -7.15
N ILE A 88 20.31 -14.76 -6.16
CA ILE A 88 20.47 -15.36 -4.84
C ILE A 88 19.44 -16.46 -4.64
N SER A 89 19.79 -17.46 -3.83
CA SER A 89 18.88 -18.53 -3.44
C SER A 89 18.47 -18.38 -1.97
N VAL A 90 17.18 -18.56 -1.70
CA VAL A 90 16.61 -18.55 -0.34
C VAL A 90 15.65 -19.71 -0.17
N LYS A 91 15.39 -20.13 1.08
CA LYS A 91 14.35 -21.13 1.34
C LYS A 91 12.98 -20.52 1.07
N GLY A 92 12.07 -21.27 0.45
CA GLY A 92 10.75 -20.74 0.09
C GLY A 92 9.95 -20.21 1.28
N LYS A 93 10.10 -20.83 2.46
CA LYS A 93 9.55 -20.33 3.71
C LYS A 93 9.94 -18.87 4.01
N GLU A 94 11.13 -18.40 3.62
CA GLU A 94 11.62 -17.04 3.90
C GLU A 94 10.98 -15.96 3.01
N VAL A 95 10.29 -16.36 1.94
CA VAL A 95 9.61 -15.48 0.98
C VAL A 95 8.10 -15.76 0.92
N SER A 96 7.57 -16.42 1.94
CA SER A 96 6.12 -16.63 2.10
C SER A 96 5.50 -15.53 2.97
N TYR A 97 4.17 -15.42 2.97
CA TYR A 97 3.46 -14.48 3.86
C TYR A 97 3.81 -14.69 5.35
N GLY A 98 3.84 -13.61 6.13
CA GLY A 98 4.08 -13.62 7.58
C GLY A 98 5.50 -13.24 8.02
N SER A 99 5.85 -13.51 9.27
CA SER A 99 7.12 -13.10 9.89
C SER A 99 8.24 -14.10 9.61
N LYS A 100 9.27 -13.64 8.87
CA LYS A 100 10.40 -14.43 8.38
C LYS A 100 11.74 -13.89 8.88
N TYR A 101 12.75 -14.75 8.85
CA TYR A 101 14.08 -14.40 9.35
C TYR A 101 14.84 -13.50 8.39
N VAL A 102 14.81 -13.81 7.08
CA VAL A 102 15.61 -13.07 6.08
C VAL A 102 15.03 -11.69 5.77
N PHE A 103 13.72 -11.62 5.50
CA PHE A 103 13.08 -10.39 5.01
C PHE A 103 12.20 -9.70 6.06
N GLY A 104 12.00 -10.29 7.24
CA GLY A 104 11.13 -9.75 8.29
C GLY A 104 9.66 -10.12 8.07
N SER A 105 8.74 -9.27 8.52
CA SER A 105 7.30 -9.40 8.24
C SER A 105 7.04 -9.15 6.75
N ILE A 106 6.24 -10.03 6.16
CA ILE A 106 5.90 -10.03 4.75
C ILE A 106 4.38 -10.01 4.63
N ASP A 107 3.82 -9.00 3.98
CA ASP A 107 2.43 -8.97 3.52
C ASP A 107 2.35 -8.87 1.99
N THR A 108 1.26 -8.36 1.43
CA THR A 108 1.11 -8.19 -0.03
C THR A 108 1.94 -7.05 -0.62
N THR A 109 2.57 -6.20 0.20
CA THR A 109 3.40 -5.07 -0.24
C THR A 109 4.45 -5.53 -1.25
N GLY A 110 4.49 -4.85 -2.39
CA GLY A 110 5.41 -5.14 -3.47
C GLY A 110 5.04 -6.39 -4.24
N THR A 111 3.75 -6.71 -4.38
CA THR A 111 3.27 -7.84 -5.18
C THR A 111 2.48 -7.32 -6.37
N ALA A 112 2.74 -7.87 -7.55
CA ALA A 112 2.02 -7.50 -8.75
C ALA A 112 1.72 -8.73 -9.60
N SER A 113 0.47 -8.84 -10.04
CA SER A 113 0.03 -9.77 -11.08
C SER A 113 -0.35 -9.03 -12.36
N GLY A 114 -0.18 -9.70 -13.49
CA GLY A 114 -0.65 -9.19 -14.77
C GLY A 114 -0.26 -10.05 -15.96
N VAL A 115 -0.81 -9.70 -17.12
CA VAL A 115 -0.47 -10.31 -18.43
C VAL A 115 0.44 -9.40 -19.26
N PHE A 116 0.88 -8.29 -18.67
CA PHE A 116 1.67 -7.25 -19.31
C PHE A 116 3.13 -7.67 -19.53
N LYS A 117 3.92 -6.75 -20.11
CA LYS A 117 5.38 -6.90 -20.20
C LYS A 117 5.95 -7.08 -18.79
N SER A 118 7.00 -7.88 -18.67
CA SER A 118 7.57 -8.22 -17.38
C SER A 118 8.05 -6.97 -16.63
N ASP A 119 8.64 -6.01 -17.35
CA ASP A 119 9.12 -4.74 -16.78
C ASP A 119 7.98 -3.93 -16.16
N ASP A 120 6.78 -3.92 -16.76
CA ASP A 120 5.63 -3.19 -16.20
C ASP A 120 5.18 -3.79 -14.86
N ILE A 121 5.20 -5.12 -14.76
CA ILE A 121 4.79 -5.85 -13.54
C ILE A 121 5.86 -5.67 -12.45
N ILE A 122 7.14 -5.75 -12.83
CA ILE A 122 8.27 -5.50 -11.93
C ILE A 122 8.18 -4.06 -11.40
N ASN A 123 8.02 -3.07 -12.27
CA ASN A 123 7.90 -1.67 -11.87
C ASN A 123 6.70 -1.44 -10.96
N LYS A 124 5.54 -2.05 -11.23
CA LYS A 124 4.37 -1.97 -10.34
C LYS A 124 4.71 -2.50 -8.93
N ALA A 125 5.35 -3.66 -8.84
CA ALA A 125 5.75 -4.25 -7.57
C ALA A 125 6.80 -3.38 -6.84
N ILE A 126 7.79 -2.84 -7.55
CA ILE A 126 8.79 -1.93 -6.98
C ILE A 126 8.12 -0.64 -6.48
N PHE A 127 7.21 -0.07 -7.25
CA PHE A 127 6.51 1.17 -6.87
C PHE A 127 5.69 0.97 -5.60
N GLU A 128 4.98 -0.15 -5.45
CA GLU A 128 4.24 -0.45 -4.22
C GLU A 128 5.17 -0.63 -3.00
N LEU A 129 6.34 -1.28 -3.18
CA LEU A 129 7.34 -1.40 -2.11
C LEU A 129 7.87 -0.02 -1.70
N LEU A 130 8.21 0.83 -2.67
CA LEU A 130 8.69 2.19 -2.43
C LEU A 130 7.60 3.05 -1.78
N GLU A 131 6.36 2.97 -2.25
CA GLU A 131 5.21 3.70 -1.70
C GLU A 131 5.02 3.46 -0.20
N LYS A 132 5.01 2.19 0.22
CA LYS A 132 4.80 1.86 1.64
C LYS A 132 6.00 2.24 2.51
N ASN A 133 7.21 2.28 1.96
CA ASN A 133 8.38 2.76 2.69
C ASN A 133 8.49 4.29 2.68
N GLU A 134 8.07 4.99 1.63
CA GLU A 134 7.92 6.45 1.64
C GLU A 134 6.83 6.89 2.63
N LEU A 135 5.75 6.11 2.77
CA LEU A 135 4.74 6.30 3.81
C LEU A 135 5.34 6.20 5.22
N LEU A 136 6.22 5.21 5.44
CA LEU A 136 6.96 5.08 6.70
C LEU A 136 7.76 6.35 7.00
N LEU A 137 8.47 6.87 5.99
CA LEU A 137 9.32 8.05 6.14
C LEU A 137 8.50 9.33 6.38
N LEU A 138 7.35 9.48 5.73
CA LEU A 138 6.39 10.53 6.05
C LEU A 138 5.93 10.43 7.50
N TRP A 139 5.46 9.26 7.91
CA TRP A 139 4.74 9.09 9.17
C TRP A 139 5.68 9.11 10.37
N TYR A 140 6.65 8.20 10.41
CA TYR A 140 7.55 8.08 11.56
C TYR A 140 8.78 9.00 11.46
N GLY A 141 9.14 9.43 10.25
CA GLY A 141 10.29 10.29 10.02
C GLY A 141 9.97 11.78 9.92
N LEU A 142 8.70 12.17 9.74
CA LEU A 142 8.31 13.53 9.38
C LEU A 142 9.03 14.03 8.10
N LEU A 143 9.37 13.11 7.19
CA LEU A 143 10.15 13.38 5.97
C LEU A 143 9.24 13.55 4.76
N ALA A 144 8.37 14.54 4.81
CA ALA A 144 7.47 14.90 3.72
C ALA A 144 7.16 16.40 3.72
N GLU A 145 6.78 16.89 2.54
CA GLU A 145 6.33 18.26 2.33
C GLU A 145 4.81 18.26 2.11
N GLU A 146 4.11 19.24 2.68
CA GLU A 146 2.69 19.43 2.40
C GLU A 146 2.51 20.06 1.01
N TYR A 147 1.81 19.37 0.12
CA TYR A 147 1.43 19.92 -1.19
C TYR A 147 0.20 20.80 -1.04
N LYS A 148 0.41 22.11 -1.17
CA LYS A 148 -0.67 23.09 -1.20
C LYS A 148 -1.34 23.06 -2.57
N LEU A 149 -2.56 22.52 -2.61
CA LEU A 149 -3.43 22.58 -3.77
C LEU A 149 -3.70 24.05 -4.13
N SER A 150 -3.71 24.38 -5.43
CA SER A 150 -4.28 25.65 -5.87
C SER A 150 -5.79 25.69 -5.57
N ASP A 151 -6.38 26.88 -5.55
CA ASP A 151 -7.83 27.04 -5.34
C ASP A 151 -8.64 26.22 -6.37
N GLU A 152 -8.19 26.21 -7.63
CA GLU A 152 -8.79 25.41 -8.72
C GLU A 152 -8.67 23.89 -8.46
N GLU A 153 -7.47 23.41 -8.12
CA GLU A 153 -7.27 21.98 -7.81
C GLU A 153 -8.11 21.56 -6.60
N HIS A 154 -8.18 22.40 -5.57
CA HIS A 154 -8.96 22.14 -4.37
C HIS A 154 -10.45 22.06 -4.68
N GLU A 155 -11.01 23.00 -5.45
CA GLU A 155 -12.42 22.98 -5.86
C GLU A 155 -12.75 21.72 -6.69
N ASP A 156 -11.90 21.38 -7.67
CA ASP A 156 -12.08 20.20 -8.50
C ASP A 156 -12.06 18.90 -7.70
N TYR A 157 -11.10 18.75 -6.78
CA TYR A 157 -11.04 17.54 -5.94
C TYR A 157 -12.15 17.49 -4.91
N MET A 158 -12.54 18.62 -4.32
CA MET A 158 -13.70 18.68 -3.42
C MET A 158 -14.97 18.25 -4.14
N LYS A 159 -15.18 18.73 -5.38
CA LYS A 159 -16.29 18.29 -6.22
C LYS A 159 -16.19 16.80 -6.53
N TYR A 160 -15.00 16.31 -6.90
CA TYR A 160 -14.78 14.90 -7.19
C TYR A 160 -15.10 13.98 -5.99
N PHE A 161 -14.63 14.31 -4.79
CA PHE A 161 -14.92 13.53 -3.59
C PHE A 161 -16.39 13.60 -3.20
N ASN A 162 -17.02 14.77 -3.40
CA ASN A 162 -18.38 15.01 -2.95
C ASN A 162 -19.49 14.83 -3.99
N ASP A 163 -19.14 14.39 -5.21
CA ASP A 163 -20.04 14.30 -6.37
C ASP A 163 -21.30 13.46 -6.09
N LEU A 164 -21.14 12.34 -5.39
CA LEU A 164 -22.24 11.42 -5.07
C LEU A 164 -22.73 11.55 -3.63
N TYR A 165 -21.85 11.95 -2.71
CA TYR A 165 -22.10 11.98 -1.26
C TYR A 165 -21.19 13.02 -0.63
N VAL A 166 -21.62 13.68 0.44
CA VAL A 166 -20.72 14.56 1.21
C VAL A 166 -19.75 13.70 2.03
N LEU A 167 -18.63 13.31 1.40
CA LEU A 167 -17.59 12.46 1.98
C LEU A 167 -16.63 13.26 2.84
N THR A 168 -16.20 14.45 2.40
CA THR A 168 -15.08 15.19 3.00
C THR A 168 -15.36 16.69 2.97
N ASP A 169 -14.89 17.42 3.98
CA ASP A 169 -14.86 18.90 4.01
C ASP A 169 -13.44 19.47 3.97
N GLU A 170 -12.42 18.63 4.22
CA GLU A 170 -11.02 19.01 4.18
C GLU A 170 -10.16 17.94 3.48
N ILE A 171 -9.23 18.37 2.61
CA ILE A 171 -8.27 17.53 1.92
C ILE A 171 -6.86 17.97 2.32
N ARG A 172 -6.07 17.05 2.86
CA ARG A 172 -4.64 17.30 3.13
C ARG A 172 -3.77 16.39 2.27
N VAL A 173 -2.81 16.99 1.58
CA VAL A 173 -1.93 16.28 0.63
C VAL A 173 -0.48 16.47 1.06
N PHE A 174 0.25 15.37 1.11
CA PHE A 174 1.68 15.35 1.40
C PHE A 174 2.41 14.56 0.33
N PHE A 175 3.67 14.89 0.11
CA PHE A 175 4.51 14.14 -0.82
C PHE A 175 5.96 14.08 -0.36
N ASN A 176 6.67 13.06 -0.84
CA ASN A 176 8.11 12.88 -0.62
C ASN A 176 8.76 12.07 -1.76
N ARG A 177 10.10 12.04 -1.74
CA ARG A 177 10.96 11.33 -2.69
C ARG A 177 12.30 10.96 -2.06
N ASN A 178 12.24 10.37 -0.87
CA ASN A 178 13.41 10.05 -0.07
C ASN A 178 14.19 8.85 -0.62
N LEU A 179 13.51 7.88 -1.23
CA LEU A 179 14.07 6.57 -1.60
C LEU A 179 14.48 6.51 -3.07
N SER A 180 14.02 7.41 -3.92
CA SER A 180 14.29 7.36 -5.36
C SER A 180 14.06 8.72 -6.03
N ASN A 181 14.08 8.73 -7.36
CA ASN A 181 13.64 9.87 -8.17
C ASN A 181 12.12 9.94 -8.39
N GLY A 182 11.33 8.98 -7.91
CA GLY A 182 9.86 9.01 -7.98
C GLY A 182 9.21 9.71 -6.79
N PHE A 183 7.92 10.01 -6.93
CA PHE A 183 7.10 10.74 -5.98
C PHE A 183 6.16 9.78 -5.25
N GLY A 184 6.26 9.73 -3.93
CA GLY A 184 5.23 9.18 -3.05
C GLY A 184 4.26 10.29 -2.67
N PHE A 185 2.96 10.11 -2.94
CA PHE A 185 1.89 11.01 -2.54
C PHE A 185 0.98 10.34 -1.52
N PHE A 186 0.51 11.14 -0.57
CA PHE A 186 -0.34 10.71 0.54
C PHE A 186 -1.46 11.72 0.73
N VAL A 187 -2.70 11.24 0.62
CA VAL A 187 -3.91 12.05 0.71
C VAL A 187 -4.66 11.62 1.96
N PHE A 188 -5.09 12.60 2.75
CA PHE A 188 -5.94 12.41 3.92
C PHE A 188 -7.21 13.23 3.75
N LEU A 189 -8.34 12.60 3.99
CA LEU A 189 -9.67 13.17 3.87
C LEU A 189 -10.29 13.30 5.26
N PHE A 190 -10.78 14.50 5.58
CA PHE A 190 -11.41 14.79 6.85
C PHE A 190 -12.85 15.27 6.64
N LYS A 191 -13.69 14.90 7.61
CA LYS A 191 -15.04 15.43 7.78
C LYS A 191 -15.26 15.74 9.23
N ASP A 192 -15.63 16.98 9.56
CA ASP A 192 -15.80 17.44 10.94
C ASP A 192 -14.55 17.13 11.81
N LYS A 193 -13.35 17.32 11.24
CA LYS A 193 -12.04 16.98 11.83
C LYS A 193 -11.80 15.49 12.10
N LYS A 194 -12.65 14.59 11.61
CA LYS A 194 -12.48 13.14 11.69
C LYS A 194 -11.93 12.61 10.39
N LEU A 195 -10.91 11.77 10.48
CA LEU A 195 -10.34 11.06 9.34
C LEU A 195 -11.41 10.11 8.77
N VAL A 196 -11.82 10.34 7.53
CA VAL A 196 -12.82 9.51 6.83
C VAL A 196 -12.22 8.67 5.72
N GLY A 197 -11.03 9.04 5.25
CA GLY A 197 -10.37 8.40 4.12
C GLY A 197 -8.90 8.74 4.06
N ALA A 198 -8.11 7.84 3.50
CA ALA A 198 -6.75 8.13 3.10
C ALA A 198 -6.37 7.27 1.89
N GLY A 199 -5.34 7.69 1.16
CA GLY A 199 -4.79 6.95 0.04
C GLY A 199 -3.34 7.31 -0.20
N CYS A 200 -2.56 6.35 -0.69
CA CYS A 200 -1.18 6.57 -1.09
C CYS A 200 -0.98 6.17 -2.55
N ALA A 201 0.00 6.77 -3.21
CA ALA A 201 0.43 6.31 -4.52
C ALA A 201 1.89 6.67 -4.77
N PHE A 202 2.60 5.82 -5.50
CA PHE A 202 3.92 6.12 -6.01
C PHE A 202 3.98 6.18 -7.55
N ASN A 203 4.64 7.20 -8.10
CA ASN A 203 4.93 7.26 -9.53
C ASN A 203 6.15 8.13 -9.86
N LEU A 204 6.75 7.91 -11.04
CA LEU A 204 7.83 8.77 -11.56
C LEU A 204 7.32 10.11 -12.12
N VAL A 205 6.02 10.20 -12.42
CA VAL A 205 5.36 11.40 -12.94
C VAL A 205 4.52 12.03 -11.82
N PHE A 206 4.79 13.30 -11.51
CA PHE A 206 4.27 14.00 -10.34
C PHE A 206 2.73 14.01 -10.32
N LYS A 207 2.11 14.52 -11.39
CA LYS A 207 0.64 14.60 -11.50
C LYS A 207 -0.03 13.23 -11.51
N LYS A 208 0.65 12.21 -12.04
CA LYS A 208 0.14 10.83 -12.05
C LYS A 208 0.16 10.21 -10.65
N ALA A 209 1.20 10.47 -9.86
CA ALA A 209 1.26 10.04 -8.47
C ALA A 209 0.15 10.70 -7.64
N LEU A 210 0.03 12.04 -7.72
CA LEU A 210 -1.02 12.79 -7.03
C LEU A 210 -2.42 12.26 -7.37
N PHE A 211 -2.76 12.16 -8.66
CA PHE A 211 -4.08 11.71 -9.08
C PHE A 211 -4.37 10.26 -8.67
N SER A 212 -3.36 9.38 -8.67
CA SER A 212 -3.51 7.99 -8.22
C SER A 212 -3.80 7.92 -6.71
N ALA A 213 -3.13 8.74 -5.90
CA ALA A 213 -3.39 8.80 -4.45
C ALA A 213 -4.79 9.35 -4.15
N ILE A 214 -5.23 10.38 -4.88
CA ILE A 214 -6.61 10.92 -4.81
C ILE A 214 -7.64 9.84 -5.14
N GLN A 215 -7.42 9.08 -6.22
CA GLN A 215 -8.30 7.97 -6.60
C GLN A 215 -8.35 6.87 -5.56
N GLU A 216 -7.21 6.52 -4.97
CA GLU A 216 -7.14 5.52 -3.91
C GLU A 216 -7.91 5.96 -2.67
N ALA A 217 -7.71 7.20 -2.23
CA ALA A 217 -8.44 7.79 -1.11
C ALA A 217 -9.95 7.78 -1.35
N TYR A 218 -10.41 8.14 -2.55
CA TYR A 218 -11.83 8.10 -2.92
C TYR A 218 -12.38 6.67 -2.84
N ASN A 219 -11.67 5.73 -3.44
CA ASN A 219 -12.10 4.33 -3.52
C ASN A 219 -12.24 3.71 -2.13
N LEU A 220 -11.23 3.86 -1.27
CA LEU A 220 -11.25 3.32 0.09
C LEU A 220 -12.36 3.96 0.93
N THR A 221 -12.56 5.28 0.81
CA THR A 221 -13.64 5.99 1.51
C THR A 221 -15.00 5.46 1.10
N ILE A 222 -15.25 5.29 -0.21
CA ILE A 222 -16.51 4.74 -0.72
C ILE A 222 -16.74 3.30 -0.27
N ILE A 223 -15.71 2.45 -0.33
CA ILE A 223 -15.79 1.03 0.07
C ILE A 223 -16.20 0.91 1.54
N TYR A 224 -15.64 1.76 2.40
CA TYR A 224 -15.79 1.62 3.85
C TYR A 224 -16.87 2.50 4.48
N ARG A 225 -17.45 3.46 3.75
CA ARG A 225 -18.39 4.49 4.27
C ARG A 225 -19.49 3.94 5.18
N ASP A 226 -20.20 2.89 4.75
CA ASP A 226 -21.37 2.37 5.45
C ASP A 226 -21.08 1.06 6.21
N THR A 227 -19.82 0.67 6.29
CA THR A 227 -19.44 -0.63 6.86
C THR A 227 -19.25 -0.51 8.36
N SER A 228 -19.64 -1.53 9.14
CA SER A 228 -19.30 -1.62 10.57
C SER A 228 -17.81 -1.92 10.83
N PHE A 229 -17.03 -2.08 9.77
CA PHE A 229 -15.65 -2.55 9.77
C PHE A 229 -14.71 -1.64 8.97
N GLY A 230 -15.13 -0.41 8.65
CA GLY A 230 -14.27 0.57 8.00
C GLY A 230 -13.04 0.87 8.85
N HIS A 231 -11.87 1.01 8.22
CA HIS A 231 -10.59 1.16 8.91
C HIS A 231 -10.57 2.29 9.95
N TYR A 232 -11.33 3.37 9.70
CA TYR A 232 -11.40 4.55 10.57
C TYR A 232 -12.60 4.57 11.51
N LYS A 233 -13.55 3.65 11.35
CA LYS A 233 -14.82 3.68 12.11
C LYS A 233 -14.64 3.45 13.61
N HIS A 234 -13.61 2.71 13.99
CA HIS A 234 -13.32 2.39 15.39
C HIS A 234 -12.36 3.36 16.06
N LEU A 235 -11.90 4.39 15.33
CA LEU A 235 -11.10 5.45 15.94
C LEU A 235 -11.99 6.25 16.90
N THR A 236 -11.44 6.50 18.07
CA THR A 236 -11.99 7.42 19.07
C THR A 236 -11.76 8.87 18.62
N ASP A 237 -12.48 9.80 19.24
CA ASP A 237 -12.30 11.23 18.97
C ASP A 237 -10.86 11.70 19.29
N GLU A 238 -10.22 11.11 20.32
CA GLU A 238 -8.83 11.42 20.65
C GLU A 238 -7.87 10.87 19.58
N GLU A 239 -8.07 9.65 19.08
CA GLU A 239 -7.23 9.10 18.00
C GLU A 239 -7.33 9.92 16.70
N HIS A 240 -8.52 10.43 16.36
CA HIS A 240 -8.67 11.35 15.23
C HIS A 240 -7.88 12.65 15.44
N LYS A 241 -7.93 13.20 16.65
CA LYS A 241 -7.18 14.41 17.02
C LYS A 241 -5.67 14.16 17.02
N GLU A 242 -5.21 13.01 17.51
CA GLU A 242 -3.79 12.60 17.45
C GLU A 242 -3.29 12.53 16.01
N VAL A 243 -4.09 11.95 15.10
CA VAL A 243 -3.77 11.93 13.65
C VAL A 243 -3.66 13.35 13.10
N LEU A 244 -4.64 14.21 13.36
CA LEU A 244 -4.62 15.59 12.85
C LEU A 244 -3.41 16.37 13.37
N ASN A 245 -3.16 16.32 14.69
CA ASN A 245 -2.00 16.94 15.33
C ASN A 245 -0.68 16.40 14.74
N HIS A 246 -0.64 15.11 14.40
CA HIS A 246 0.54 14.52 13.78
C HIS A 246 0.77 15.05 12.36
N LEU A 247 -0.27 15.17 11.54
CA LEU A 247 -0.17 15.79 10.22
C LEU A 247 0.27 17.26 10.31
N ASP A 248 -0.21 18.01 11.31
CA ASP A 248 0.25 19.38 11.55
C ASP A 248 1.75 19.44 11.88
N ARG A 249 2.27 18.48 12.66
CA ARG A 249 3.72 18.37 12.91
C ARG A 249 4.50 18.10 11.61
N ILE A 250 3.96 17.30 10.69
CA ILE A 250 4.57 17.05 9.37
C ILE A 250 4.58 18.35 8.55
N SER A 251 3.45 19.06 8.48
CA SER A 251 3.34 20.36 7.79
C SER A 251 4.31 21.43 8.32
N LEU A 252 4.55 21.43 9.64
CA LEU A 252 5.47 22.35 10.30
C LEU A 252 6.95 21.93 10.18
N SER A 253 7.22 20.71 9.70
CA SER A 253 8.58 20.24 9.51
C SER A 253 9.28 21.10 8.45
N LYS A 254 10.56 21.42 8.66
CA LYS A 254 11.38 22.17 7.68
C LYS A 254 11.86 21.28 6.52
N TYR A 255 11.25 20.13 6.32
CA TYR A 255 11.60 19.23 5.23
C TYR A 255 11.25 19.91 3.91
N LYS A 256 12.23 20.03 3.02
CA LYS A 256 12.06 20.62 1.70
C LYS A 256 12.53 19.65 0.65
N ILE A 257 11.71 19.45 -0.36
CA ILE A 257 12.06 18.64 -1.51
C ILE A 257 12.76 19.56 -2.51
N ASP A 258 13.97 19.17 -2.92
CA ASP A 258 14.72 19.91 -3.92
C ASP A 258 13.95 19.98 -5.25
N ASN A 259 14.24 21.04 -6.02
CA ASN A 259 13.73 21.17 -7.38
C ASN A 259 13.97 19.88 -8.17
N PHE A 260 12.93 19.45 -8.88
CA PHE A 260 12.92 18.15 -9.52
C PHE A 260 12.62 18.21 -11.01
N ASN A 261 13.21 17.27 -11.73
CA ASN A 261 12.84 16.93 -13.09
C ASN A 261 12.16 15.57 -13.09
N GLU A 262 11.11 15.43 -13.90
CA GLU A 262 10.50 14.13 -14.12
C GLU A 262 11.44 13.23 -14.94
N SER A 263 11.50 11.96 -14.57
CA SER A 263 12.26 10.94 -15.30
C SER A 263 11.33 9.82 -15.73
N LYS A 264 11.68 9.16 -16.85
CA LYS A 264 10.99 7.93 -17.29
C LYS A 264 11.59 6.67 -16.68
N THR A 265 12.80 6.76 -16.12
CA THR A 265 13.55 5.63 -15.57
C THR A 265 13.66 5.78 -14.06
N LEU A 266 13.38 4.71 -13.34
CA LEU A 266 13.53 4.68 -11.89
C LEU A 266 15.02 4.68 -11.51
N GLU A 267 15.39 5.60 -10.63
CA GLU A 267 16.71 5.69 -10.02
C GLU A 267 16.56 5.57 -8.50
N LEU A 268 17.12 4.51 -7.94
CA LEU A 268 17.08 4.23 -6.50
C LEU A 268 18.24 4.93 -5.78
N LYS A 269 18.00 5.37 -4.55
CA LYS A 269 19.08 5.84 -3.67
C LYS A 269 19.74 4.66 -2.97
N ASN A 270 20.95 4.85 -2.45
CA ASN A 270 21.73 3.79 -1.78
C ASN A 270 21.01 3.12 -0.59
N CYS A 271 20.04 3.78 0.03
CA CYS A 271 19.26 3.22 1.14
C CYS A 271 18.12 2.28 0.68
N SER A 272 17.83 2.22 -0.62
CA SER A 272 16.72 1.46 -1.22
C SER A 272 17.15 0.61 -2.42
N ASP A 273 18.45 0.47 -2.66
CA ASP A 273 19.04 -0.17 -3.83
C ASP A 273 19.11 -1.72 -3.76
N ASP A 274 18.58 -2.33 -2.71
CA ASP A 274 18.68 -3.76 -2.41
C ASP A 274 17.40 -4.54 -2.76
N ILE A 275 16.86 -4.28 -3.95
CA ILE A 275 15.62 -4.91 -4.41
C ILE A 275 15.90 -6.30 -4.99
N TYR A 276 15.14 -7.29 -4.52
CA TYR A 276 15.16 -8.68 -4.98
C TYR A 276 13.81 -9.07 -5.58
N ILE A 277 13.81 -9.56 -6.81
CA ILE A 277 12.63 -9.93 -7.59
C ILE A 277 12.41 -11.44 -7.47
N CYS A 278 11.21 -11.84 -7.05
CA CYS A 278 10.76 -13.21 -6.95
C CYS A 278 9.61 -13.47 -7.91
N PHE A 279 9.74 -14.49 -8.74
CA PHE A 279 8.63 -14.98 -9.57
C PHE A 279 7.83 -16.03 -8.79
N LEU A 280 6.52 -15.82 -8.62
CA LEU A 280 5.68 -16.63 -7.73
C LEU A 280 4.86 -17.71 -8.46
N ASN A 281 4.90 -17.76 -9.79
CA ASN A 281 4.13 -18.73 -10.57
C ASN A 281 4.79 -20.11 -10.56
N ARG A 282 3.99 -21.17 -10.38
CA ARG A 282 4.45 -22.57 -10.42
C ARG A 282 4.46 -23.19 -11.82
N CYS A 283 3.60 -22.73 -12.72
CA CYS A 283 3.49 -23.28 -14.05
C CYS A 283 4.48 -22.59 -14.99
N LYS A 284 5.31 -23.38 -15.69
CA LYS A 284 6.20 -22.88 -16.77
C LYS A 284 5.44 -22.13 -17.87
N PHE A 285 4.15 -22.39 -18.01
CA PHE A 285 3.24 -21.74 -18.94
C PHE A 285 2.03 -21.20 -18.16
N SER A 286 2.14 -19.98 -17.65
CA SER A 286 0.99 -19.24 -17.14
C SER A 286 0.73 -18.04 -18.04
N TYR A 287 -0.53 -17.82 -18.39
CA TYR A 287 -0.94 -16.67 -19.20
C TYR A 287 -0.64 -15.33 -18.49
N GLY A 288 -0.65 -15.33 -17.15
CA GLY A 288 -0.24 -14.21 -16.31
C GLY A 288 1.07 -14.47 -15.57
N LYS A 289 1.68 -13.39 -15.07
CA LYS A 289 2.88 -13.38 -14.23
C LYS A 289 2.50 -12.75 -12.90
N THR A 290 3.01 -13.32 -11.82
CA THR A 290 2.87 -12.82 -10.46
C THR A 290 4.27 -12.72 -9.87
N ILE A 291 4.64 -11.50 -9.52
CA ILE A 291 5.97 -11.16 -9.02
C ILE A 291 5.78 -10.55 -7.63
N LYS A 292 6.73 -10.83 -6.75
CA LYS A 292 6.91 -10.07 -5.54
C LYS A 292 8.34 -9.55 -5.45
N VAL A 293 8.49 -8.32 -4.98
CA VAL A 293 9.78 -7.74 -4.67
C VAL A 293 10.03 -7.73 -3.17
N TYR A 294 11.30 -7.85 -2.80
CA TYR A 294 11.75 -7.85 -1.43
C TYR A 294 12.93 -6.89 -1.27
N SER A 295 13.09 -6.36 -0.06
CA SER A 295 14.29 -5.66 0.38
C SER A 295 14.69 -6.14 1.77
N LYS A 296 16.00 -6.20 2.02
CA LYS A 296 16.57 -6.44 3.35
C LYS A 296 16.74 -5.14 4.13
N LYS A 297 16.98 -4.01 3.45
CA LYS A 297 17.15 -2.66 4.01
C LYS A 297 15.83 -1.98 4.35
N MET A 298 14.75 -2.30 3.64
CA MET A 298 13.42 -1.73 3.78
C MET A 298 12.42 -2.72 4.41
N TYR A 299 11.22 -2.24 4.72
CA TYR A 299 10.11 -3.07 5.21
C TYR A 299 9.32 -3.67 4.05
N ASN A 300 9.00 -4.96 4.13
CA ASN A 300 8.23 -5.70 3.11
C ASN A 300 6.75 -5.83 3.48
N CYS A 301 6.27 -4.87 4.27
CA CYS A 301 4.98 -4.84 4.89
C CYS A 301 4.54 -3.41 5.18
N LEU A 302 3.26 -3.24 5.51
CA LEU A 302 2.71 -1.96 5.94
C LEU A 302 3.44 -1.40 7.16
N PRO A 303 3.64 -0.07 7.22
CA PRO A 303 4.37 0.57 8.30
C PRO A 303 3.50 0.68 9.55
N SER A 304 3.50 -0.37 10.38
CA SER A 304 2.82 -0.37 11.68
C SER A 304 3.76 -0.83 12.78
N ARG A 305 3.55 -0.33 14.00
CA ARG A 305 4.29 -0.78 15.20
C ARG A 305 4.20 -2.29 15.39
N TYR A 306 3.07 -2.89 15.04
CA TYR A 306 2.90 -4.34 15.06
C TYR A 306 3.90 -5.04 14.14
N ASN A 307 4.01 -4.60 12.89
CA ASN A 307 4.93 -5.16 11.92
C ASN A 307 6.38 -4.90 12.31
N PHE A 308 6.71 -3.71 12.79
CA PHE A 308 8.08 -3.38 13.20
C PHE A 308 8.60 -4.30 14.31
N LYS A 309 7.77 -4.61 15.31
CA LYS A 309 8.12 -5.57 16.38
C LYS A 309 8.48 -6.96 15.83
N ARG A 310 7.92 -7.35 14.67
CA ARG A 310 8.14 -8.66 14.03
C ARG A 310 9.27 -8.66 13.00
N CYS A 311 9.63 -7.48 12.50
CA CYS A 311 10.70 -7.27 11.54
C CYS A 311 12.06 -6.97 12.20
N GLY A 312 12.02 -6.37 13.39
CA GLY A 312 13.19 -5.67 13.97
C GLY A 312 13.49 -4.36 13.25
N GLU A 313 14.58 -3.70 13.68
CA GLU A 313 15.08 -2.49 13.05
C GLU A 313 15.75 -2.80 11.71
N LYS A 314 15.30 -2.13 10.65
CA LYS A 314 15.84 -2.21 9.30
C LYS A 314 16.82 -1.07 9.02
N GLU A 315 17.68 -1.23 8.01
CA GLU A 315 18.70 -0.25 7.66
C GLU A 315 18.11 1.13 7.32
N ILE A 316 16.94 1.17 6.67
CA ILE A 316 16.20 2.39 6.36
C ILE A 316 15.99 3.28 7.61
N LEU A 317 15.68 2.70 8.77
CA LEU A 317 15.48 3.47 10.00
C LEU A 317 16.78 4.12 10.48
N LYS A 318 17.89 3.38 10.41
CA LYS A 318 19.21 3.88 10.80
C LYS A 318 19.70 4.97 9.87
N TYR A 319 19.46 4.80 8.56
CA TYR A 319 19.83 5.77 7.54
C TYR A 319 19.15 7.13 7.77
N PHE A 320 17.84 7.11 8.06
CA PHE A 320 17.05 8.33 8.29
C PHE A 320 16.96 8.75 9.77
N LYS A 321 17.62 8.03 10.69
CA LYS A 321 17.60 8.27 12.14
C LYS A 321 16.19 8.32 12.73
N ILE A 322 15.34 7.37 12.33
CA ILE A 322 13.94 7.29 12.74
C ILE A 322 13.79 6.42 13.97
N ASP A 323 13.16 6.95 15.01
CA ASP A 323 12.74 6.20 16.20
C ASP A 323 11.26 5.79 16.10
N ILE A 324 11.04 4.56 15.62
CA ILE A 324 9.71 3.94 15.53
C ILE A 324 9.09 3.58 16.89
N HIS A 325 9.84 3.71 17.99
CA HIS A 325 9.37 3.44 19.34
C HIS A 325 8.89 4.70 20.06
N ASN A 326 9.10 5.90 19.50
CA ASN A 326 8.63 7.16 20.08
C ASN A 326 7.10 7.16 20.25
N ASN A 327 6.61 7.11 21.49
CA ASN A 327 5.18 7.02 21.79
C ASN A 327 4.37 8.30 21.49
N GLU A 328 5.02 9.43 21.17
CA GLU A 328 4.34 10.66 20.76
C GLU A 328 3.83 10.62 19.31
N ILE A 329 4.27 9.63 18.53
CA ILE A 329 3.83 9.41 17.15
C ILE A 329 2.72 8.35 17.15
N PRO A 330 1.49 8.65 16.72
CA PRO A 330 0.43 7.65 16.61
C PRO A 330 0.83 6.54 15.62
N ASP A 331 0.23 5.35 15.72
CA ASP A 331 0.49 4.30 14.73
C ASP A 331 -0.05 4.72 13.35
N CYS A 332 0.56 4.25 12.25
CA CYS A 332 0.16 4.68 10.91
C CYS A 332 -1.29 4.29 10.61
N CYS A 333 -2.10 5.27 10.17
CA CYS A 333 -3.50 5.07 9.86
C CYS A 333 -3.75 4.71 8.38
N ILE A 334 -2.74 4.76 7.52
CA ILE A 334 -2.86 4.31 6.12
C ILE A 334 -2.54 2.81 6.06
N ILE A 335 -3.42 2.04 5.40
CA ILE A 335 -3.33 0.59 5.23
C ILE A 335 -3.15 0.31 3.74
#